data_AF-A0A5N6WJZ0-F1
#
_entry.id   AF-A0A5N6WJZ0-F1
#
_cell.length_a   1.000
_cell.length_b   1.000
_cell.length_c   1.000
_cell.angle_alpha   90.00
_cell.angle_beta   90.00
_cell.angle_gamma   90.00
#
_symmetry.space_group_name_H-M   'P 1'
#
loop_
_entity.id
_entity.type
_entity.pdbx_description
1 polymer ?
#
loop_
_entity_poly.entity_id
_entity_poly.type
_entity_poly.pdbx_seq_one_letter_code
_entity_poly.pdbx_strand_id
1 'polypeptide(L)'
;MKRTINQGKASNGRIAVASSSMHAFCRELNLDLLTSPTRLKPAYIDGVWRYARAKVGNILFARELSLRLMQEEDPASSKIYVNAFFPGNIVTDQWSVWDEYIGEALGSLLRRLFSIIGQSLEDGAANAIYLAASPKVISNSTHGQYFIPIAKPYKTTAIASDMKLARDLWDWTEAKAAEALGPEEQAKTRVDG
;
A
#
# COMPACT_ATOMS: atom_id res chain seq x y z
N MET A 1 4.40 11.44 -14.23
CA MET A 1 5.14 10.31 -14.86
C MET A 1 4.81 10.18 -16.35
N LYS A 2 3.52 10.09 -16.75
CA LYS A 2 3.09 10.00 -18.17
C LYS A 2 3.75 11.05 -19.07
N ARG A 3 3.63 12.34 -18.71
CA ARG A 3 4.29 13.45 -19.41
C ARG A 3 5.80 13.25 -19.63
N THR A 4 6.52 12.77 -18.62
CA THR A 4 7.97 12.51 -18.72
C THR A 4 8.28 11.40 -19.72
N ILE A 5 7.45 10.34 -19.76
CA ILE A 5 7.58 9.24 -20.70
C ILE A 5 7.23 9.69 -22.12
N ASN A 6 6.14 10.42 -22.29
CA ASN A 6 5.72 10.96 -23.59
C ASN A 6 6.72 11.97 -24.18
N GLN A 7 7.45 12.70 -23.33
CA GLN A 7 8.55 13.57 -23.75
C GLN A 7 9.86 12.81 -24.06
N GLY A 8 9.88 11.48 -23.94
CA GLY A 8 11.09 10.66 -24.17
C GLY A 8 12.18 10.83 -23.12
N LYS A 9 11.91 11.55 -22.01
CA LYS A 9 12.88 11.77 -20.92
C LYS A 9 13.05 10.56 -20.01
N ALA A 10 12.10 9.62 -20.05
CA ALA A 10 12.18 8.32 -19.40
C ALA A 10 11.47 7.28 -20.28
N SER A 11 11.90 6.02 -20.22
CA SER A 11 11.26 4.94 -20.98
C SER A 11 10.11 4.26 -20.23
N ASN A 12 10.01 4.44 -18.91
CA ASN A 12 9.01 3.83 -18.03
C ASN A 12 8.99 4.53 -16.65
N GLY A 13 8.02 4.20 -15.81
CA GLY A 13 7.89 4.68 -14.42
C GLY A 13 7.70 3.54 -13.41
N ARG A 14 8.01 3.79 -12.13
CA ARG A 14 7.82 2.84 -11.03
C ARG A 14 7.09 3.49 -9.87
N ILE A 15 6.12 2.78 -9.30
CA ILE A 15 5.47 3.13 -8.04
C ILE A 15 5.53 1.88 -7.16
N ALA A 16 6.28 1.97 -6.06
CA ALA A 16 6.41 0.91 -5.06
C ALA A 16 5.67 1.34 -3.79
N VAL A 17 4.58 0.65 -3.46
CA VAL A 17 3.71 0.98 -2.32
C VAL A 17 4.06 0.10 -1.12
N ALA A 18 4.51 0.71 -0.03
CA ALA A 18 4.83 -0.02 1.19
C ALA A 18 3.56 -0.49 1.92
N SER A 19 3.46 -1.80 2.20
CA SER A 19 2.41 -2.40 3.01
C SER A 19 3.01 -3.11 4.25
N SER A 20 2.43 -4.22 4.73
CA SER A 20 2.88 -4.99 5.89
C SER A 20 2.36 -6.43 5.81
N SER A 21 3.10 -7.40 6.37
CA SER A 21 2.57 -8.76 6.64
C SER A 21 1.30 -8.72 7.51
N MET A 22 1.13 -7.68 8.32
CA MET A 22 -0.07 -7.49 9.16
C MET A 22 -1.37 -7.29 8.36
N HIS A 23 -1.30 -7.05 7.04
CA HIS A 23 -2.51 -7.07 6.20
C HIS A 23 -3.26 -8.40 6.31
N ALA A 24 -2.56 -9.50 6.63
CA ALA A 24 -3.16 -10.83 6.81
C ALA A 24 -4.09 -10.93 8.03
N PHE A 25 -3.98 -10.02 9.00
CA PHE A 25 -4.88 -9.96 10.16
C PHE A 25 -6.20 -9.25 9.86
N CYS A 26 -6.31 -8.58 8.72
CA CYS A 26 -7.55 -7.94 8.29
C CYS A 26 -8.55 -9.03 7.83
N ARG A 27 -9.72 -9.07 8.49
CA ARG A 27 -10.81 -10.00 8.19
C ARG A 27 -11.98 -9.34 7.47
N GLU A 28 -12.03 -8.02 7.49
CA GLU A 28 -13.06 -7.21 6.84
C GLU A 28 -12.52 -5.81 6.58
N LEU A 29 -12.96 -5.17 5.49
CA LEU A 29 -12.66 -3.77 5.20
C LEU A 29 -13.96 -3.03 4.90
N ASN A 30 -14.65 -2.59 5.95
CA ASN A 30 -15.80 -1.70 5.82
C ASN A 30 -15.31 -0.25 5.68
N LEU A 31 -15.53 0.37 4.51
CA LEU A 31 -15.03 1.70 4.17
C LEU A 31 -15.57 2.80 5.09
N ASP A 32 -16.79 2.67 5.61
CA ASP A 32 -17.43 3.65 6.51
C ASP A 32 -16.69 3.77 7.86
N LEU A 33 -15.95 2.73 8.23
CA LEU A 33 -15.22 2.69 9.50
C LEU A 33 -13.77 3.19 9.37
N LEU A 34 -13.31 3.57 8.16
CA LEU A 34 -11.92 3.98 7.93
C LEU A 34 -11.55 5.27 8.66
N THR A 35 -12.50 6.20 8.80
CA THR A 35 -12.31 7.48 9.48
C THR A 35 -13.02 7.54 10.82
N SER A 36 -13.51 6.40 11.35
CA SER A 36 -14.25 6.39 12.61
C SER A 36 -13.36 6.90 13.75
N PRO A 37 -13.77 7.97 14.47
CA PRO A 37 -13.02 8.48 15.61
C PRO A 37 -13.21 7.60 16.85
N THR A 38 -14.25 6.75 16.87
CA THR A 38 -14.56 5.88 18.00
C THR A 38 -13.81 4.56 17.89
N ARG A 39 -13.32 4.08 19.03
CA ARG A 39 -12.71 2.76 19.14
C ARG A 39 -13.77 1.68 18.95
N LEU A 40 -13.53 0.74 18.03
CA LEU A 40 -14.51 -0.32 17.69
C LEU A 40 -14.09 -1.69 18.22
N LYS A 41 -12.83 -1.82 18.67
CA LYS A 41 -12.31 -3.01 19.34
C LYS A 41 -11.76 -2.65 20.73
N PRO A 42 -11.51 -3.64 21.61
CA PRO A 42 -10.77 -3.39 22.85
C PRO A 42 -9.43 -2.66 22.61
N ALA A 43 -9.03 -1.81 23.55
CA ALA A 43 -7.86 -0.93 23.43
C ALA A 43 -6.60 -1.64 22.91
N TYR A 44 -6.33 -2.81 23.48
CA TYR A 44 -5.14 -3.60 23.20
C TYR A 44 -5.11 -4.23 21.79
N ILE A 45 -6.23 -4.28 21.04
CA ILE A 45 -6.25 -4.80 19.66
C ILE A 45 -6.68 -3.76 18.60
N ASP A 46 -7.28 -2.64 18.98
CA ASP A 46 -7.85 -1.69 18.02
C ASP A 46 -6.78 -1.10 17.08
N GLY A 47 -5.60 -0.77 17.60
CA GLY A 47 -4.47 -0.29 16.79
C GLY A 47 -4.06 -1.30 15.72
N VAL A 48 -3.94 -2.58 16.10
CA VAL A 48 -3.56 -3.67 15.17
C VAL A 48 -4.65 -3.85 14.12
N TRP A 49 -5.91 -3.80 14.54
CA TRP A 49 -7.07 -3.94 13.66
C TRP A 49 -7.14 -2.81 12.62
N ARG A 50 -6.98 -1.54 13.04
CA ARG A 50 -6.93 -0.38 12.13
C ARG A 50 -5.75 -0.43 11.18
N TYR A 51 -4.57 -0.77 11.71
CA TYR A 51 -3.36 -0.87 10.91
C TYR A 51 -3.45 -1.96 9.85
N ALA A 52 -3.92 -3.16 10.21
CA ALA A 52 -4.12 -4.26 9.26
C ALA A 52 -5.03 -3.85 8.10
N ARG A 53 -6.11 -3.11 8.40
CA ARG A 53 -7.04 -2.55 7.40
C ARG A 53 -6.35 -1.54 6.47
N ALA A 54 -5.57 -0.61 7.02
CA ALA A 54 -4.79 0.34 6.22
C ALA A 54 -3.80 -0.37 5.29
N LYS A 55 -3.17 -1.46 5.76
CA LYS A 55 -2.19 -2.23 4.97
C LYS A 55 -2.84 -3.07 3.88
N VAL A 56 -4.05 -3.60 4.09
CA VAL A 56 -4.88 -4.12 3.00
C VAL A 56 -5.21 -3.01 1.99
N GLY A 57 -5.60 -1.82 2.47
CA GLY A 57 -5.88 -0.67 1.62
C GLY A 57 -4.74 -0.30 0.68
N ASN A 58 -3.49 -0.29 1.16
CA ASN A 58 -2.32 -0.03 0.33
C ASN A 58 -2.14 -1.06 -0.81
N ILE A 59 -2.43 -2.34 -0.55
CA ILE A 59 -2.33 -3.40 -1.57
C ILE A 59 -3.44 -3.24 -2.62
N LEU A 60 -4.66 -2.99 -2.17
CA LEU A 60 -5.81 -2.73 -3.05
C LEU A 60 -5.59 -1.49 -3.92
N PHE A 61 -5.09 -0.41 -3.32
CA PHE A 61 -4.73 0.81 -4.04
C PHE A 61 -3.71 0.54 -5.14
N ALA A 62 -2.61 -0.18 -4.84
CA ALA A 62 -1.60 -0.50 -5.84
C ALA A 62 -2.17 -1.34 -7.00
N ARG A 63 -3.10 -2.25 -6.71
CA ARG A 63 -3.78 -3.09 -7.71
C ARG A 63 -4.71 -2.28 -8.60
N GLU A 64 -5.57 -1.46 -8.01
CA GLU A 64 -6.50 -0.63 -8.80
C GLU A 64 -5.76 0.42 -9.62
N LEU A 65 -4.75 1.09 -9.05
CA LEU A 65 -3.91 2.02 -9.80
C LEU A 65 -3.25 1.33 -11.00
N SER A 66 -2.70 0.13 -10.78
CA SER A 66 -2.08 -0.65 -11.86
C SER A 66 -3.10 -1.03 -12.94
N LEU A 67 -4.30 -1.46 -12.55
CA LEU A 67 -5.36 -1.83 -13.50
C LEU A 67 -5.77 -0.62 -14.35
N ARG A 68 -6.01 0.53 -13.71
CA ARG A 68 -6.39 1.77 -14.41
C ARG A 68 -5.33 2.20 -15.41
N LEU A 69 -4.07 2.24 -14.99
CA LEU A 69 -2.94 2.59 -15.89
C LEU A 69 -2.79 1.64 -17.08
N MET A 70 -3.11 0.35 -16.92
CA MET A 70 -3.09 -0.62 -18.01
C MET A 70 -4.28 -0.49 -18.97
N GLN A 71 -5.40 0.06 -18.49
CA GLN A 71 -6.62 0.26 -19.29
C GLN A 71 -6.69 1.64 -19.95
N GLU A 72 -5.84 2.59 -19.55
CA GLU A 72 -5.73 3.89 -20.21
C GLU A 72 -5.26 3.74 -21.67
N GLU A 73 -5.78 4.60 -22.56
CA GLU A 73 -5.43 4.61 -23.99
C GLU A 73 -4.00 5.11 -24.24
N ASP A 74 -3.45 5.96 -23.36
CA ASP A 74 -2.08 6.49 -23.50
C ASP A 74 -1.06 5.35 -23.39
N PRO A 75 -0.27 5.06 -24.45
CA PRO A 75 0.75 4.02 -24.42
C PRO A 75 1.84 4.22 -23.36
N ALA A 76 2.01 5.42 -22.81
CA ALA A 76 2.90 5.67 -21.68
C ALA A 76 2.36 5.15 -20.35
N SER A 77 1.03 5.03 -20.20
CA SER A 77 0.40 4.60 -18.95
C SER A 77 0.72 3.15 -18.62
N SER A 78 0.65 2.26 -19.60
CA SER A 78 1.04 0.85 -19.44
C SER A 78 2.53 0.66 -19.11
N LYS A 79 3.38 1.67 -19.34
CA LYS A 79 4.81 1.68 -18.97
C LYS A 79 5.06 2.16 -17.54
N ILE A 80 4.02 2.40 -16.75
CA ILE A 80 4.11 2.71 -15.32
C ILE A 80 3.76 1.45 -14.54
N TYR A 81 4.76 0.88 -13.85
CA TYR A 81 4.62 -0.37 -13.11
C TYR A 81 4.36 -0.05 -11.64
N VAL A 82 3.21 -0.50 -11.14
CA VAL A 82 2.75 -0.25 -9.78
C VAL A 82 2.64 -1.56 -9.03
N ASN A 83 3.39 -1.68 -7.93
CA ASN A 83 3.41 -2.90 -7.11
C ASN A 83 3.47 -2.53 -5.64
N ALA A 84 2.97 -3.44 -4.79
CA ALA A 84 3.07 -3.33 -3.35
C ALA A 84 4.16 -4.25 -2.79
N PHE A 85 4.71 -3.93 -1.63
CA PHE A 85 5.72 -4.79 -0.99
C PHE A 85 5.65 -4.75 0.53
N PHE A 86 6.20 -5.78 1.15
CA PHE A 86 6.52 -5.80 2.56
C PHE A 86 7.94 -5.27 2.78
N PRO A 87 8.13 -4.18 3.55
CA PRO A 87 9.44 -3.62 3.86
C PRO A 87 10.15 -4.35 5.01
N GLY A 88 9.79 -5.60 5.37
CA GLY A 88 10.35 -6.27 6.54
C GLY A 88 9.72 -5.82 7.87
N ASN A 89 9.93 -6.60 8.94
CA ASN A 89 9.54 -6.18 10.29
C ASN A 89 10.63 -5.25 10.84
N ILE A 90 10.73 -4.06 10.27
CA ILE A 90 11.66 -3.06 10.78
C ILE A 90 11.17 -2.66 12.17
N VAL A 91 11.96 -2.93 13.20
CA VAL A 91 11.73 -2.39 14.54
C VAL A 91 12.07 -0.90 14.50
N THR A 92 11.19 -0.08 13.90
CA THR A 92 11.28 1.39 13.89
C THR A 92 10.81 1.98 15.22
N ASP A 93 11.22 3.22 15.53
CA ASP A 93 10.69 3.99 16.67
C ASP A 93 9.15 4.11 16.67
N GLN A 94 8.49 3.89 15.52
CA GLN A 94 7.03 3.75 15.44
C GLN A 94 6.46 2.75 16.46
N TRP A 95 7.23 1.75 16.90
CA TRP A 95 6.81 0.73 17.87
C TRP A 95 6.66 1.25 19.31
N SER A 96 7.33 2.35 19.70
CA SER A 96 7.12 2.95 21.03
C SER A 96 5.74 3.60 21.14
N VAL A 97 5.21 4.10 20.02
CA VAL A 97 3.81 4.55 19.93
C VAL A 97 2.85 3.38 20.17
N TRP A 98 3.21 2.14 19.80
CA TRP A 98 2.34 1.01 20.12
C TRP A 98 2.28 0.77 21.62
N ASP A 99 3.40 0.85 22.36
CA ASP A 99 3.38 0.69 23.82
C ASP A 99 2.39 1.67 24.49
N GLU A 100 2.27 2.89 23.95
CA GLU A 100 1.28 3.91 24.38
C GLU A 100 -0.18 3.52 24.03
N TYR A 101 -0.40 2.85 22.90
CA TYR A 101 -1.75 2.49 22.41
C TYR A 101 -2.25 1.10 22.84
N ILE A 102 -1.37 0.12 23.06
CA ILE A 102 -1.72 -1.28 23.36
C ILE A 102 -1.24 -1.77 24.74
N GLY A 103 -0.49 -0.94 25.47
CA GLY A 103 0.07 -1.24 26.78
C GLY A 103 1.39 -2.01 26.69
N GLU A 104 2.30 -1.74 27.64
CA GLU A 104 3.69 -2.23 27.65
C GLU A 104 3.81 -3.76 27.50
N ALA A 105 2.91 -4.52 28.13
CA ALA A 105 2.97 -5.98 28.11
C ALA A 105 2.68 -6.57 26.71
N LEU A 106 1.66 -6.05 26.01
CA LEU A 106 1.31 -6.51 24.67
C LEU A 106 2.24 -5.90 23.62
N GLY A 107 2.69 -4.66 23.81
CA GLY A 107 3.74 -4.02 23.03
C GLY A 107 5.04 -4.84 23.04
N SER A 108 5.47 -5.26 24.23
CA SER A 108 6.63 -6.14 24.41
C SER A 108 6.44 -7.52 23.74
N LEU A 109 5.27 -8.13 23.87
CA LEU A 109 4.96 -9.41 23.23
C LEU A 109 4.98 -9.32 21.69
N LEU A 110 4.39 -8.26 21.12
CA LEU A 110 4.43 -8.01 19.68
C LEU A 110 5.85 -7.72 19.20
N ARG A 111 6.62 -6.86 19.89
CA ARG A 111 8.04 -6.61 19.59
C ARG A 111 8.84 -7.92 19.57
N ARG A 112 8.59 -8.81 20.53
CA ARG A 112 9.24 -10.13 20.62
C ARG A 112 8.82 -11.08 19.49
N LEU A 113 7.53 -11.14 19.15
CA LEU A 113 7.03 -11.91 18.00
C LEU A 113 7.61 -11.40 16.68
N PHE A 114 7.66 -10.08 16.48
CA PHE A 114 8.19 -9.45 15.27
C PHE A 114 9.72 -9.55 15.16
N SER A 115 10.44 -9.58 16.29
CA SER A 115 11.88 -9.86 16.37
C SER A 115 12.21 -11.30 15.94
N ILE A 116 11.38 -12.28 16.31
CA ILE A 116 11.57 -13.70 15.94
C ILE A 116 11.23 -13.97 14.47
N ILE A 117 10.31 -13.20 13.88
CA ILE A 117 9.86 -13.32 12.47
C ILE A 117 10.59 -12.29 11.58
N GLY A 118 11.52 -11.51 12.15
CA GLY A 118 12.03 -10.29 11.55
C GLY A 118 13.00 -10.53 10.41
N GLN A 119 12.54 -10.30 9.18
CA GLN A 119 13.42 -9.94 8.08
C GLN A 119 14.23 -8.68 8.44
N SER A 120 15.50 -8.61 8.06
CA SER A 120 16.37 -7.50 8.42
C SER A 120 15.96 -6.20 7.71
N LEU A 121 16.47 -5.06 8.18
CA LEU A 121 16.18 -3.75 7.57
C LEU A 121 16.65 -3.69 6.11
N GLU A 122 17.74 -4.39 5.82
CA GLU A 122 18.32 -4.60 4.50
C GLU A 122 17.35 -5.37 3.58
N ASP A 123 16.68 -6.40 4.09
CA ASP A 123 15.66 -7.14 3.32
C ASP A 123 14.49 -6.24 2.93
N GLY A 124 14.11 -5.33 3.82
CA GLY A 124 13.07 -4.34 3.59
C GLY A 124 13.38 -3.36 2.46
N ALA A 125 14.59 -2.80 2.50
CA ALA A 125 15.11 -1.94 1.46
C ALA A 125 15.27 -2.68 0.12
N ALA A 126 15.66 -3.95 0.15
CA ALA A 126 15.89 -4.75 -1.04
C ALA A 126 14.63 -4.92 -1.91
N ASN A 127 13.45 -5.09 -1.31
CA ASN A 127 12.19 -5.13 -2.06
C ASN A 127 11.88 -3.78 -2.73
N ALA A 128 12.05 -2.67 -2.00
CA ALA A 128 11.83 -1.34 -2.56
C ALA A 128 12.77 -1.07 -3.73
N ILE A 129 14.07 -1.37 -3.56
CA ILE A 129 15.10 -1.20 -4.59
C ILE A 129 14.81 -2.12 -5.79
N TYR A 130 14.44 -3.38 -5.56
CA TYR A 130 14.09 -4.30 -6.64
C TYR A 130 12.93 -3.75 -7.48
N LEU A 131 11.85 -3.29 -6.83
CA LEU A 131 10.69 -2.74 -7.54
C LEU A 131 10.99 -1.42 -8.24
N ALA A 132 11.85 -0.58 -7.66
CA ALA A 132 12.21 0.72 -8.21
C ALA A 132 13.23 0.63 -9.37
N ALA A 133 14.16 -0.32 -9.34
CA ALA A 133 15.34 -0.30 -10.21
C ALA A 133 15.54 -1.58 -11.04
N SER A 134 14.94 -2.72 -10.69
CA SER A 134 15.23 -3.96 -11.41
C SER A 134 14.62 -3.97 -12.82
N PRO A 135 15.41 -4.27 -13.87
CA PRO A 135 14.88 -4.51 -15.21
C PRO A 135 13.87 -5.66 -15.26
N LYS A 136 13.92 -6.59 -14.29
CA LYS A 136 13.00 -7.73 -14.20
C LYS A 136 11.54 -7.31 -14.00
N VAL A 137 11.29 -6.13 -13.41
CA VAL A 137 9.93 -5.59 -13.29
C VAL A 137 9.33 -5.32 -14.66
N ILE A 138 10.13 -4.80 -15.59
CA ILE A 138 9.72 -4.54 -16.98
C ILE A 138 9.62 -5.84 -17.75
N SER A 139 10.69 -6.65 -17.76
CA SER A 139 10.77 -7.84 -18.62
C SER A 139 9.68 -8.85 -18.29
N ASN A 140 9.25 -8.91 -17.03
CA ASN A 140 8.19 -9.81 -16.59
C ASN A 140 6.80 -9.18 -16.64
N SER A 141 6.68 -7.92 -17.07
CA SER A 141 5.43 -7.15 -17.04
C SER A 141 4.75 -7.18 -15.66
N THR A 142 5.53 -6.90 -14.61
CA THR A 142 5.07 -7.02 -13.22
C THR A 142 4.16 -5.85 -12.83
N HIS A 143 2.86 -6.12 -12.75
CA HIS A 143 1.80 -5.15 -12.43
C HIS A 143 0.89 -5.65 -11.31
N GLY A 144 0.54 -4.77 -10.37
CA GLY A 144 -0.42 -5.02 -9.29
C GLY A 144 -0.03 -6.16 -8.33
N GLN A 145 1.25 -6.55 -8.32
CA GLN A 145 1.74 -7.66 -7.50
C GLN A 145 2.11 -7.18 -6.10
N TYR A 146 2.11 -8.12 -5.15
CA TYR A 146 2.58 -7.90 -3.79
C TYR A 146 3.83 -8.74 -3.54
N PHE A 147 4.89 -8.14 -2.99
CA PHE A 147 6.19 -8.79 -2.85
C PHE A 147 6.56 -9.13 -1.40
N ILE A 148 6.77 -10.43 -1.15
CA ILE A 148 7.36 -11.01 0.08
C ILE A 148 7.73 -12.50 -0.16
N PRO A 149 8.96 -12.96 0.14
CA PRO A 149 10.16 -12.22 0.52
C PRO A 149 10.78 -11.49 -0.69
N ILE A 150 12.05 -11.06 -0.60
CA ILE A 150 12.71 -10.18 -1.59
C ILE A 150 12.52 -10.68 -3.02
N ALA A 151 12.07 -9.78 -3.89
CA ALA A 151 11.96 -9.99 -5.34
C ALA A 151 11.06 -11.18 -5.76
N LYS A 152 10.18 -11.66 -4.85
CA LYS A 152 9.22 -12.73 -5.14
C LYS A 152 7.79 -12.23 -4.95
N PRO A 153 6.92 -12.34 -5.97
CA PRO A 153 5.50 -12.07 -5.81
C PRO A 153 4.88 -13.11 -4.88
N TYR A 154 3.93 -12.68 -4.06
CA TYR A 154 3.27 -13.48 -3.05
C TYR A 154 1.75 -13.36 -3.16
N LYS A 155 1.07 -14.48 -2.94
CA LYS A 155 -0.39 -14.52 -2.93
C LYS A 155 -0.92 -13.91 -1.62
N THR A 156 -1.64 -12.81 -1.74
CA THR A 156 -2.25 -12.13 -0.59
C THR A 156 -3.51 -12.85 -0.10
N THR A 157 -4.08 -12.38 1.01
CA THR A 157 -5.41 -12.82 1.46
C THR A 157 -6.50 -12.50 0.42
N ALA A 158 -7.63 -13.20 0.50
CA ALA A 158 -8.76 -13.03 -0.41
C ALA A 158 -9.25 -11.57 -0.47
N ILE A 159 -9.37 -10.92 0.69
CA ILE A 159 -9.81 -9.51 0.80
C ILE A 159 -8.80 -8.59 0.13
N ALA A 160 -7.51 -8.81 0.33
CA ALA A 160 -6.49 -7.98 -0.30
C ALA A 160 -6.47 -8.16 -1.82
N SER A 161 -6.88 -9.31 -2.35
CA SER A 161 -6.97 -9.59 -3.80
C SER A 161 -8.34 -9.30 -4.43
N ASP A 162 -9.29 -8.74 -3.68
CA ASP A 162 -10.63 -8.44 -4.17
C ASP A 162 -10.62 -7.16 -5.01
N MET A 163 -10.71 -7.30 -6.34
CA MET A 163 -10.70 -6.15 -7.25
C MET A 163 -11.99 -5.32 -7.22
N LYS A 164 -13.12 -5.89 -6.76
CA LYS A 164 -14.33 -5.08 -6.54
C LYS A 164 -14.09 -4.15 -5.36
N LEU A 165 -13.57 -4.69 -4.26
CA LEU A 165 -13.22 -3.89 -3.08
C LEU A 165 -12.11 -2.87 -3.40
N ALA A 166 -11.17 -3.20 -4.29
CA ALA A 166 -10.13 -2.27 -4.74
C ALA A 166 -10.72 -1.03 -5.44
N ARG A 167 -11.72 -1.24 -6.32
CA ARG A 167 -12.47 -0.17 -6.97
C ARG A 167 -13.29 0.63 -5.97
N ASP A 168 -14.04 -0.04 -5.10
CA ASP A 168 -14.86 0.63 -4.07
C ASP A 168 -13.97 1.50 -3.16
N LEU A 169 -12.78 1.01 -2.78
CA LEU A 169 -11.81 1.77 -2.01
C LEU A 169 -11.29 2.99 -2.79
N TRP A 170 -10.99 2.83 -4.08
CA TRP A 170 -10.53 3.94 -4.93
C TRP A 170 -11.55 5.07 -4.98
N ASP A 171 -12.79 4.74 -5.29
CA ASP A 171 -13.88 5.72 -5.41
C ASP A 171 -14.12 6.43 -4.06
N TRP A 172 -14.05 5.68 -2.96
CA TRP A 172 -14.10 6.26 -1.62
C TRP A 172 -12.93 7.22 -1.34
N THR A 173 -11.70 6.85 -1.73
CA THR A 173 -10.52 7.72 -1.54
C THR A 173 -10.58 8.97 -2.41
N GLU A 174 -11.08 8.89 -3.64
CA GLU A 174 -11.29 10.06 -4.51
C GLU A 174 -12.31 11.01 -3.91
N ALA A 175 -13.44 10.49 -3.41
CA ALA A 175 -14.44 11.31 -2.74
C ALA A 175 -13.86 12.05 -1.52
N LYS A 176 -13.07 11.34 -0.69
CA LYS A 176 -12.42 11.95 0.49
C LYS A 176 -11.35 12.96 0.12
N ALA A 177 -10.55 12.70 -0.91
CA ALA A 177 -9.56 13.65 -1.41
C ALA A 177 -10.25 14.92 -1.94
N ALA A 178 -11.36 14.76 -2.68
CA ALA A 178 -12.15 15.89 -3.16
C ALA A 178 -12.71 16.72 -1.99
N GLU A 179 -13.34 16.09 -0.99
CA GLU A 179 -13.82 16.76 0.23
C GLU A 179 -12.70 17.59 0.90
N ALA A 180 -11.47 17.09 0.93
CA ALA A 180 -10.33 17.74 1.57
C ALA A 180 -9.73 18.91 0.76
N LEU A 181 -9.67 18.81 -0.57
CA LEU A 181 -9.06 19.82 -1.46
C LEU A 181 -9.93 21.09 -1.65
N GLY A 182 -11.21 21.04 -1.29
CA GLY A 182 -12.14 22.14 -1.52
C GLY A 182 -12.39 22.45 -3.02
N PRO A 183 -13.36 23.32 -3.36
CA PRO A 183 -13.80 23.51 -4.75
C PRO A 183 -12.74 24.13 -5.68
N GLU A 184 -11.88 25.01 -5.15
CA GLU A 184 -10.92 25.78 -5.95
C GLU A 184 -9.71 24.95 -6.39
N GLU A 185 -9.22 24.03 -5.57
CA GLU A 185 -8.09 23.16 -5.93
C GLU A 185 -8.53 22.02 -6.87
N GLN A 186 -9.79 21.56 -6.75
CA GLN A 186 -10.39 20.61 -7.69
C GLN A 186 -10.50 21.17 -9.11
N ALA A 187 -10.77 22.48 -9.25
CA ALA A 187 -10.86 23.12 -10.56
C ALA A 187 -9.50 23.18 -11.27
N LYS A 188 -8.39 23.31 -10.53
CA LYS A 188 -7.02 23.33 -11.10
C LYS A 188 -6.57 21.94 -11.55
N THR A 189 -6.84 20.90 -10.77
CA THR A 189 -6.40 19.53 -11.10
C THR A 189 -7.08 18.93 -12.33
N ARG A 190 -8.29 19.41 -12.68
CA ARG A 190 -9.04 18.96 -13.86
C ARG A 190 -8.56 19.56 -15.19
N VAL A 191 -7.81 20.67 -15.13
CA VAL A 191 -7.31 21.39 -16.31
C VAL A 191 -5.92 20.90 -16.74
N ASP A 192 -5.17 20.28 -15.81
CA ASP A 192 -3.77 19.89 -16.00
C ASP A 192 -3.54 18.36 -16.19
N GLY A 193 -4.60 17.55 -16.15
CA GLY A 193 -4.56 16.08 -16.27
C GLY A 193 -4.76 15.57 -17.70
#